data_AF-J7IM10-F1
#
_entry.id   AF-J7IM10-F1
#
_cell.length_a   1.000
_cell.length_b   1.000
_cell.length_c   1.000
_cell.angle_alpha   90.00
_cell.angle_beta   90.00
_cell.angle_gamma   90.00
#
_symmetry.space_group_name_H-M   'P 1'
#
loop_
_entity.id
_entity.type
_entity.pdbx_description
1 polymer ?
#
loop_
_entity_poly.entity_id
_entity_poly.type
_entity_poly.pdbx_seq_one_letter_code
_entity_poly.pdbx_strand_id
1 'polypeptide(L)'
;MFKTKQKILGLVMSMALGLTFFVAPAPAAAATDMLTLANSDHFTILGEVDDEVSNIQVVGLDGTTWMTEEIADPENIEWTTSDSSVVKFLDGTTEVATIDDTDTVKIKLLDEGRAYVTAHYDSMEISAYVVVETDGSATPSISGISVVVDAPGTANDFTATNQTVYLADLSWLTDDSKTLQKNSSALHALAMAGNTNYSDPDWAENNLTVFSGGSYVYGIGSDFASGTDGWQYHVVHSNSTTDVPAYAASVYELTSGDTVVWEYKGW
;
A
#
# COMPACT_ATOMS: atom_id res chain seq x y z
N MET A 1 -66.85 42.69 14.24
CA MET A 1 -65.62 42.25 14.92
C MET A 1 -65.48 40.73 14.79
N PHE A 2 -65.17 40.19 13.60
CA PHE A 2 -64.90 38.75 13.37
C PHE A 2 -64.41 38.55 11.91
N LYS A 3 -63.17 38.97 11.58
CA LYS A 3 -62.56 38.68 10.25
C LYS A 3 -61.06 38.37 10.26
N THR A 4 -60.43 38.23 11.42
CA THR A 4 -58.96 38.04 11.50
C THR A 4 -58.55 36.59 11.85
N LYS A 5 -59.47 35.75 12.33
CA LYS A 5 -59.13 34.39 12.84
C LYS A 5 -59.14 33.27 11.80
N GLN A 6 -59.64 33.49 10.58
CA GLN A 6 -59.73 32.43 9.56
C GLN A 6 -58.50 32.30 8.64
N LYS A 7 -57.60 33.30 8.60
CA LYS A 7 -56.40 33.25 7.73
C LYS A 7 -55.19 32.58 8.36
N ILE A 8 -55.17 32.43 9.69
CA ILE A 8 -54.02 31.85 10.41
C ILE A 8 -54.13 30.31 10.46
N LEU A 9 -55.34 29.75 10.52
CA LEU A 9 -55.52 28.30 10.60
C LEU A 9 -55.19 27.58 9.27
N GLY A 10 -55.44 28.24 8.13
CA GLY A 10 -55.10 27.70 6.81
C GLY A 10 -53.59 27.63 6.55
N LEU A 11 -52.81 28.56 7.12
CA LEU A 11 -51.35 28.61 6.95
C LEU A 11 -50.64 27.56 7.82
N VAL A 12 -51.19 27.25 9.00
CA VAL A 12 -50.61 26.24 9.91
C VAL A 12 -50.92 24.81 9.43
N MET A 13 -52.06 24.59 8.76
CA MET A 13 -52.40 23.27 8.21
C MET A 13 -51.63 22.94 6.92
N SER A 14 -51.23 23.93 6.12
CA SER A 14 -50.36 23.71 4.96
C SER A 14 -48.89 23.50 5.33
N MET A 15 -48.44 24.01 6.49
CA MET A 15 -47.07 23.78 6.97
C MET A 15 -46.88 22.40 7.64
N ALA A 16 -47.97 21.78 8.12
CA ALA A 16 -47.92 20.43 8.70
C ALA A 16 -47.95 19.30 7.66
N LEU A 17 -48.44 19.54 6.43
CA LEU A 17 -48.41 18.55 5.35
C LEU A 17 -47.12 18.57 4.51
N GLY A 18 -46.31 19.63 4.58
CA GLY A 18 -45.03 19.75 3.88
C GLY A 18 -43.82 19.18 4.64
N LEU A 19 -44.03 18.71 5.88
CA LEU A 19 -42.99 18.11 6.74
C LEU A 19 -43.07 16.58 6.82
N THR A 20 -43.77 15.96 5.87
CA THR A 20 -43.44 14.57 5.50
C THR A 20 -42.21 14.63 4.60
N PHE A 21 -41.07 14.97 5.22
CA PHE A 21 -39.82 14.43 4.72
C PHE A 21 -40.09 12.94 4.60
N PHE A 22 -39.90 12.40 3.39
CA PHE A 22 -39.37 11.06 3.30
C PHE A 22 -38.16 11.07 4.23
N VAL A 23 -38.34 10.61 5.47
CA VAL A 23 -37.30 9.83 6.11
C VAL A 23 -37.28 8.58 5.23
N ALA A 24 -36.61 8.71 4.08
CA ALA A 24 -35.95 7.56 3.51
C ALA A 24 -35.21 6.99 4.73
N PRO A 25 -35.41 5.70 5.08
CA PRO A 25 -34.49 5.10 6.01
C PRO A 25 -33.11 5.51 5.50
N ALA A 26 -32.30 6.14 6.37
CA ALA A 26 -30.89 6.29 6.07
C ALA A 26 -30.49 4.92 5.52
N PRO A 27 -29.96 4.82 4.29
CA PRO A 27 -29.54 3.53 3.77
C PRO A 27 -28.75 2.91 4.91
N ALA A 28 -29.17 1.70 5.33
CA ALA A 28 -28.43 0.99 6.34
C ALA A 28 -26.97 1.05 5.88
N ALA A 29 -26.09 1.60 6.71
CA ALA A 29 -24.68 1.68 6.37
C ALA A 29 -24.29 0.30 5.84
N ALA A 30 -23.74 0.26 4.61
CA ALA A 30 -23.25 -0.98 4.08
C ALA A 30 -22.26 -1.51 5.13
N ALA A 31 -22.45 -2.76 5.56
CA ALA A 31 -21.45 -3.37 6.41
C ALA A 31 -20.18 -3.44 5.58
N THR A 32 -19.12 -2.79 6.02
CA THR A 32 -17.83 -2.85 5.36
C THR A 32 -17.32 -4.28 5.42
N ASP A 33 -17.11 -4.88 4.24
CA ASP A 33 -16.66 -6.27 4.12
C ASP A 33 -15.15 -6.40 4.41
N MET A 34 -14.37 -5.37 4.04
CA MET A 34 -12.92 -5.34 4.13
C MET A 34 -12.41 -3.91 4.37
N LEU A 35 -11.22 -3.78 4.97
CA LEU A 35 -10.49 -2.50 5.06
C LEU A 35 -9.44 -2.39 3.97
N THR A 36 -9.18 -1.16 3.53
CA THR A 36 -8.05 -0.82 2.67
C THR A 36 -7.51 0.58 2.98
N LEU A 37 -6.32 0.91 2.49
CA LEU A 37 -5.79 2.27 2.58
C LEU A 37 -6.28 3.08 1.37
N ALA A 38 -6.67 4.33 1.62
CA ALA A 38 -7.23 5.22 0.60
C ALA A 38 -6.25 5.55 -0.54
N ASN A 39 -4.96 5.48 -0.26
CA ASN A 39 -3.88 5.70 -1.22
C ASN A 39 -2.96 4.48 -1.24
N SER A 40 -2.68 3.97 -2.43
CA SER A 40 -1.79 2.83 -2.63
C SER A 40 -0.36 3.11 -2.15
N ASP A 41 0.06 4.38 -2.15
CA ASP A 41 1.38 4.79 -1.62
C ASP A 41 1.47 4.68 -0.09
N HIS A 42 0.35 4.42 0.62
CA HIS A 42 0.37 4.22 2.07
C HIS A 42 0.56 2.77 2.47
N PHE A 43 0.50 1.80 1.55
CA PHE A 43 0.80 0.39 1.88
C PHE A 43 2.27 0.17 2.20
N THR A 44 3.14 1.00 1.64
CA THR A 44 4.58 1.00 1.93
C THR A 44 5.06 2.45 1.98
N ILE A 45 5.53 2.87 3.15
CA ILE A 45 6.01 4.22 3.43
C ILE A 45 7.52 4.13 3.63
N LEU A 46 8.26 4.83 2.78
CA LEU A 46 9.71 5.04 2.92
C LEU A 46 9.95 6.49 3.32
N GLY A 47 10.77 6.71 4.34
CA GLY A 47 11.14 8.06 4.78
C GLY A 47 12.39 8.08 5.66
N GLU A 48 12.75 9.28 6.10
CA GLU A 48 13.91 9.53 6.94
C GLU A 48 13.52 9.88 8.37
N VAL A 49 14.50 9.83 9.27
CA VAL A 49 14.33 10.31 10.65
C VAL A 49 13.86 11.76 10.63
N ASP A 50 12.88 12.06 11.49
CA ASP A 50 12.17 13.34 11.60
C ASP A 50 11.18 13.67 10.48
N ASP A 51 10.94 12.77 9.51
CA ASP A 51 9.87 12.98 8.53
C ASP A 51 8.48 12.87 9.16
N GLU A 52 7.55 13.65 8.61
CA GLU A 52 6.13 13.59 8.95
C GLU A 52 5.34 13.09 7.75
N VAL A 53 4.63 11.97 7.94
CA VAL A 53 3.74 11.42 6.91
C VAL A 53 2.31 11.71 7.34
N SER A 54 1.62 12.51 6.52
CA SER A 54 0.28 12.99 6.83
C SER A 54 -0.79 12.30 6.00
N ASN A 55 -1.96 12.12 6.60
CA ASN A 55 -3.19 11.66 5.95
C ASN A 55 -3.15 10.19 5.49
N ILE A 56 -2.58 9.31 6.31
CA ILE A 56 -2.76 7.87 6.14
C ILE A 56 -4.21 7.57 6.50
N GLN A 57 -5.07 7.44 5.48
CA GLN A 57 -6.49 7.20 5.65
C GLN A 57 -6.85 5.74 5.37
N VAL A 58 -7.65 5.15 6.24
CA VAL A 58 -8.31 3.87 6.02
C VAL A 58 -9.72 4.10 5.50
N VAL A 59 -10.14 3.26 4.57
CA VAL A 59 -11.48 3.28 3.97
C VAL A 59 -12.02 1.85 3.91
N GLY A 60 -13.34 1.73 3.82
CA GLY A 60 -13.96 0.44 3.54
C GLY A 60 -13.73 0.04 2.09
N LEU A 61 -13.81 -1.26 1.84
CA LEU A 61 -13.74 -1.87 0.52
C LEU A 61 -14.87 -2.87 0.39
N ASP A 62 -15.73 -2.64 -0.60
CA ASP A 62 -16.80 -3.57 -0.97
C ASP A 62 -16.16 -4.84 -1.54
N GLY A 63 -16.36 -5.99 -0.88
CA GLY A 63 -15.74 -7.26 -1.26
C GLY A 63 -16.28 -7.87 -2.57
N THR A 64 -17.36 -7.30 -3.11
CA THR A 64 -17.97 -7.70 -4.38
C THR A 64 -17.53 -6.79 -5.52
N THR A 65 -17.53 -5.47 -5.31
CA THR A 65 -17.26 -4.48 -6.37
C THR A 65 -15.84 -3.95 -6.37
N TRP A 66 -15.08 -4.17 -5.29
CA TRP A 66 -13.73 -3.65 -5.08
C TRP A 66 -13.66 -2.11 -5.17
N MET A 67 -14.79 -1.45 -4.90
CA MET A 67 -14.85 0.00 -4.80
C MET A 67 -14.66 0.41 -3.35
N THR A 68 -13.96 1.52 -3.14
CA THR A 68 -13.81 2.11 -1.81
C THR A 68 -15.11 2.75 -1.35
N GLU A 69 -15.34 2.68 -0.05
CA GLU A 69 -16.51 3.25 0.62
C GLU A 69 -16.12 3.96 1.92
N GLU A 70 -16.96 4.91 2.33
CA GLU A 70 -16.79 5.63 3.60
C GLU A 70 -17.18 4.72 4.77
N ILE A 71 -16.34 4.69 5.81
CA ILE A 71 -16.64 3.97 7.05
C ILE A 71 -17.66 4.80 7.84
N ALA A 72 -18.77 4.18 8.25
CA ALA A 72 -19.91 4.90 8.82
C ALA A 72 -19.65 5.48 10.22
N ASP A 73 -18.81 4.81 11.00
CA ASP A 73 -18.45 5.12 12.38
C ASP A 73 -16.91 5.10 12.53
N PRO A 74 -16.21 6.04 11.88
CA PRO A 74 -14.76 6.11 11.89
C PRO A 74 -14.17 6.33 13.29
N GLU A 75 -14.99 6.77 14.25
CA GLU A 75 -14.63 6.88 15.66
C GLU A 75 -14.34 5.53 16.34
N ASN A 76 -14.69 4.40 15.71
CA ASN A 76 -14.39 3.06 16.21
C ASN A 76 -13.08 2.47 15.67
N ILE A 77 -12.31 3.27 14.92
CA ILE A 77 -11.01 2.86 14.39
C ILE A 77 -9.94 3.12 15.45
N GLU A 78 -9.16 2.08 15.75
CA GLU A 78 -7.99 2.14 16.63
C GLU A 78 -6.71 1.98 15.81
N TRP A 79 -5.77 2.91 15.98
CA TRP A 79 -4.46 2.86 15.34
C TRP A 79 -3.37 2.40 16.31
N THR A 80 -2.59 1.43 15.88
CA THR A 80 -1.45 0.88 16.64
C THR A 80 -0.18 0.84 15.81
N THR A 81 0.97 0.98 16.46
CA THR A 81 2.29 0.75 15.84
C THR A 81 2.93 -0.49 16.43
N SER A 82 3.57 -1.31 15.59
CA SER A 82 4.35 -2.45 16.06
C SER A 82 5.64 -2.04 16.78
N ASP A 83 6.14 -0.84 16.51
CA ASP A 83 7.36 -0.32 17.12
C ASP A 83 7.28 1.21 17.32
N SER A 84 7.03 1.62 18.57
CA SER A 84 6.94 3.03 18.96
C SER A 84 8.29 3.77 19.04
N SER A 85 9.41 3.05 18.84
CA SER A 85 10.73 3.67 18.70
C SER A 85 10.99 4.14 17.27
N VAL A 86 10.38 3.48 16.29
CA VAL A 86 10.51 3.81 14.85
C VAL A 86 9.44 4.80 14.42
N VAL A 87 8.19 4.60 14.84
CA VAL A 87 7.03 5.42 14.40
C VAL A 87 6.17 5.82 15.58
N LYS A 88 5.70 7.06 15.61
CA LYS A 88 4.61 7.51 16.50
C LYS A 88 3.50 8.22 15.74
N PHE A 89 2.31 8.18 16.30
CA PHE A 89 1.17 8.94 15.81
C PHE A 89 1.22 10.38 16.30
N LEU A 90 0.67 11.31 15.52
CA LEU A 90 0.54 12.71 15.88
C LEU A 90 -0.93 13.02 16.20
N ASP A 91 -1.20 13.29 17.47
CA ASP A 91 -2.46 13.91 17.92
C ASP A 91 -2.24 15.42 18.12
N GLY A 92 -2.73 16.20 17.16
CA GLY A 92 -2.48 17.64 17.09
C GLY A 92 -0.99 17.97 16.95
N THR A 93 -0.38 18.47 18.03
CA THR A 93 1.08 18.78 18.09
C THR A 93 1.85 17.81 18.99
N THR A 94 1.21 16.75 19.47
CA THR A 94 1.80 15.82 20.44
C THR A 94 1.92 14.44 19.81
N GLU A 95 3.05 13.78 20.03
CA GLU A 95 3.22 12.39 19.63
C GLU A 95 2.60 11.44 20.65
N VAL A 96 1.88 10.45 20.16
CA VAL A 96 1.23 9.39 20.95
C VAL A 96 1.49 8.02 20.31
N ALA A 97 1.35 6.97 21.12
CA ALA A 97 1.63 5.59 20.69
C ALA A 97 0.43 4.89 20.05
N THR A 98 -0.79 5.34 20.36
CA THR A 98 -2.05 4.86 19.78
C THR A 98 -3.02 6.04 19.67
N ILE A 99 -4.00 5.92 18.77
CA ILE A 99 -5.14 6.84 18.65
C ILE A 99 -6.39 5.98 18.51
N ASP A 100 -7.39 6.26 19.32
CA ASP A 100 -8.72 5.69 19.21
C ASP A 100 -9.59 6.84 18.71
N ASP A 101 -10.31 6.67 17.59
CA ASP A 101 -11.34 7.59 17.07
C ASP A 101 -11.18 8.31 15.72
N THR A 102 -10.27 7.90 14.84
CA THR A 102 -10.11 8.53 13.51
C THR A 102 -9.87 7.55 12.36
N ASP A 103 -10.45 7.81 11.19
CA ASP A 103 -10.14 7.08 9.94
C ASP A 103 -8.82 7.50 9.31
N THR A 104 -8.26 8.61 9.77
CA THR A 104 -7.06 9.22 9.22
C THR A 104 -6.06 9.43 10.33
N VAL A 105 -4.81 9.08 10.06
CA VAL A 105 -3.70 9.29 10.98
C VAL A 105 -2.54 10.05 10.33
N LYS A 106 -1.78 10.74 11.17
CA LYS A 106 -0.50 11.34 10.84
C LYS A 106 0.57 10.67 11.70
N ILE A 107 1.72 10.40 11.12
CA ILE A 107 2.83 9.77 11.83
C ILE A 107 4.10 10.61 11.76
N LYS A 108 4.94 10.46 12.78
CA LYS A 108 6.31 10.94 12.85
C LYS A 108 7.26 9.76 12.80
N LEU A 109 8.28 9.85 11.96
CA LEU A 109 9.37 8.87 11.87
C LEU A 109 10.47 9.29 12.85
N LEU A 110 10.87 8.38 13.75
CA LEU A 110 11.69 8.73 14.92
C LEU A 110 13.11 8.19 14.86
N ASP A 111 13.26 6.89 14.59
CA ASP A 111 14.55 6.22 14.54
C ASP A 111 14.59 5.27 13.33
N GLU A 112 15.80 4.96 12.85
CA GLU A 112 16.02 3.99 11.79
C GLU A 112 15.47 2.62 12.17
N GLY A 113 14.70 2.02 11.28
CA GLY A 113 14.06 0.73 11.54
C GLY A 113 12.85 0.47 10.67
N ARG A 114 12.05 -0.51 11.11
CA ARG A 114 10.87 -1.00 10.41
C ARG A 114 9.71 -1.12 11.38
N ALA A 115 8.52 -0.69 10.97
CA ALA A 115 7.32 -0.81 11.77
C ALA A 115 6.08 -1.06 10.89
N TYR A 116 5.03 -1.57 11.50
CA TYR A 116 3.70 -1.60 10.92
C TYR A 116 2.82 -0.60 11.65
N VAL A 117 2.12 0.23 10.87
CA VAL A 117 1.06 1.11 11.36
C VAL A 117 -0.27 0.47 10.99
N THR A 118 -1.02 -0.01 11.98
CA THR A 118 -2.19 -0.87 11.77
C THR A 118 -3.45 -0.17 12.27
N ALA A 119 -4.44 -0.07 11.39
CA ALA A 119 -5.81 0.30 11.74
C ALA A 119 -6.61 -0.94 12.09
N HIS A 120 -7.32 -0.90 13.22
CA HIS A 120 -8.24 -1.92 13.69
C HIS A 120 -9.66 -1.37 13.63
N TYR A 121 -10.58 -2.11 13.03
CA TYR A 121 -12.00 -1.76 12.99
C TYR A 121 -12.84 -3.04 13.03
N ASP A 122 -13.70 -3.16 14.05
CA ASP A 122 -14.40 -4.39 14.40
C ASP A 122 -13.44 -5.61 14.53
N SER A 123 -13.51 -6.55 13.59
CA SER A 123 -12.65 -7.74 13.52
C SER A 123 -11.68 -7.69 12.33
N MET A 124 -11.55 -6.54 11.69
CA MET A 124 -10.70 -6.32 10.52
C MET A 124 -9.48 -5.49 10.89
N GLU A 125 -8.38 -5.75 10.19
CA GLU A 125 -7.15 -4.99 10.32
C GLU A 125 -6.55 -4.69 8.93
N ILE A 126 -5.87 -3.56 8.82
CA ILE A 126 -5.04 -3.23 7.66
C ILE A 126 -3.80 -2.46 8.11
N SER A 127 -2.65 -2.80 7.55
CA SER A 127 -1.37 -2.24 7.95
C SER A 127 -0.68 -1.51 6.80
N ALA A 128 -0.12 -0.34 7.11
CA ALA A 128 0.94 0.29 6.35
C ALA A 128 2.29 -0.22 6.84
N TYR A 129 3.17 -0.65 5.94
CA TYR A 129 4.55 -0.99 6.27
C TYR A 129 5.44 0.26 6.19
N VAL A 130 6.15 0.59 7.26
CA VAL A 130 7.00 1.77 7.36
C VAL A 130 8.45 1.35 7.45
N VAL A 131 9.28 1.94 6.58
CA VAL A 131 10.73 1.82 6.60
C VAL A 131 11.32 3.21 6.82
N VAL A 132 12.04 3.36 7.92
CA VAL A 132 12.79 4.58 8.23
C VAL A 132 14.26 4.28 7.98
N GLU A 133 14.88 5.00 7.06
CA GLU A 133 16.31 4.88 6.77
C GLU A 133 17.02 6.20 7.01
N THR A 134 18.21 6.14 7.62
CA THR A 134 19.04 7.33 7.77
C THR A 134 19.76 7.59 6.44
N ASP A 135 20.10 8.85 6.18
CA ASP A 135 21.04 9.23 5.13
C ASP A 135 22.42 8.57 5.35
N GLY A 136 22.59 7.39 4.75
CA GLY A 136 23.77 6.55 4.81
C GLY A 136 24.43 6.35 3.44
N SER A 137 25.61 5.74 3.44
CA SER A 137 26.24 5.31 2.18
C SER A 137 25.50 4.10 1.63
N ALA A 138 24.77 4.29 0.54
CA ALA A 138 24.03 3.25 -0.16
C ALA A 138 24.92 2.05 -0.53
N THR A 139 24.37 0.83 -0.43
CA THR A 139 25.06 -0.36 -0.93
C THR A 139 25.03 -0.33 -2.46
N PRO A 140 26.17 -0.18 -3.15
CA PRO A 140 26.16 0.03 -4.60
C PRO A 140 25.74 -1.23 -5.37
N SER A 141 25.97 -2.41 -4.78
CA SER A 141 25.60 -3.69 -5.38
C SER A 141 25.60 -4.83 -4.37
N ILE A 142 24.80 -5.87 -4.66
CA ILE A 142 24.81 -7.15 -3.94
C ILE A 142 25.03 -8.31 -4.93
N SER A 143 25.82 -9.32 -4.53
CA SER A 143 26.16 -10.46 -5.39
C SER A 143 25.57 -11.78 -4.89
N GLY A 144 25.49 -12.76 -5.79
CA GLY A 144 24.99 -14.09 -5.49
C GLY A 144 23.46 -14.18 -5.50
N ILE A 145 22.79 -13.23 -6.12
CA ILE A 145 21.32 -13.19 -6.20
C ILE A 145 20.87 -14.07 -7.36
N SER A 146 19.81 -14.83 -7.16
CA SER A 146 19.12 -15.50 -8.27
C SER A 146 17.72 -14.93 -8.45
N VAL A 147 17.22 -14.96 -9.67
CA VAL A 147 15.87 -14.50 -10.00
C VAL A 147 15.19 -15.55 -10.85
N VAL A 148 13.97 -15.90 -10.48
CA VAL A 148 13.09 -16.79 -11.23
C VAL A 148 11.85 -15.98 -11.60
N VAL A 149 11.51 -15.95 -12.88
CA VAL A 149 10.23 -15.42 -13.37
C VAL A 149 9.47 -16.60 -13.95
N ASP A 150 8.31 -16.88 -13.36
CA ASP A 150 7.43 -18.01 -13.68
C ASP A 150 6.02 -17.47 -13.98
N ALA A 151 5.69 -17.36 -15.27
CA ALA A 151 4.37 -17.14 -15.81
C ALA A 151 3.95 -18.36 -16.64
N PRO A 152 3.36 -19.38 -16.00
CA PRO A 152 3.00 -20.63 -16.66
C PRO A 152 2.22 -20.42 -17.96
N GLY A 153 2.82 -20.82 -19.08
CA GLY A 153 2.19 -20.77 -20.40
C GLY A 153 2.42 -19.48 -21.19
N THR A 154 3.31 -18.60 -20.74
CA THR A 154 3.74 -17.41 -21.47
C THR A 154 5.20 -17.54 -21.94
N ALA A 155 5.68 -16.57 -22.73
CA ALA A 155 7.04 -16.58 -23.27
C ALA A 155 8.04 -15.84 -22.35
N ASN A 156 7.59 -15.32 -21.21
CA ASN A 156 8.37 -14.44 -20.35
C ASN A 156 9.00 -15.18 -19.16
N ASP A 157 8.89 -16.51 -19.12
CA ASP A 157 9.58 -17.36 -18.15
C ASP A 157 11.08 -17.28 -18.33
N PHE A 158 11.80 -16.95 -17.27
CA PHE A 158 13.25 -17.03 -17.27
C PHE A 158 13.84 -17.27 -15.88
N THR A 159 15.11 -17.66 -15.88
CA THR A 159 15.89 -17.82 -14.65
C THR A 159 17.27 -17.20 -14.87
N ALA A 160 17.63 -16.27 -14.00
CA ALA A 160 18.97 -15.70 -13.93
C ALA A 160 19.61 -16.11 -12.61
N THR A 161 20.76 -16.78 -12.66
CA THR A 161 21.45 -17.26 -11.44
C THR A 161 22.71 -16.46 -11.18
N ASN A 162 23.07 -16.31 -9.90
CA ASN A 162 24.34 -15.71 -9.47
C ASN A 162 24.62 -14.33 -10.07
N GLN A 163 23.59 -13.48 -10.04
CA GLN A 163 23.61 -12.09 -10.48
C GLN A 163 24.31 -11.20 -9.44
N THR A 164 24.96 -10.16 -9.94
CA THR A 164 25.32 -8.97 -9.15
C THR A 164 24.30 -7.90 -9.49
N VAL A 165 23.47 -7.55 -8.52
CA VAL A 165 22.41 -6.54 -8.63
C VAL A 165 22.99 -5.19 -8.25
N TYR A 166 22.81 -4.16 -9.09
CA TYR A 166 23.30 -2.82 -8.82
C TYR A 166 22.15 -1.89 -8.44
N LEU A 167 22.42 -0.92 -7.56
CA LEU A 167 21.41 0.07 -7.17
C LEU A 167 20.99 0.99 -8.34
N ALA A 168 21.85 1.16 -9.35
CA ALA A 168 21.57 2.05 -10.48
C ALA A 168 20.54 1.50 -11.48
N ASP A 169 20.18 0.21 -11.40
CA ASP A 169 19.37 -0.50 -12.41
C ASP A 169 17.90 -0.05 -12.47
N LEU A 170 17.46 0.79 -11.52
CA LEU A 170 16.10 1.33 -11.44
C LEU A 170 16.01 2.85 -11.62
N SER A 171 17.06 3.49 -12.13
CA SER A 171 17.08 4.95 -12.39
C SER A 171 15.99 5.45 -13.36
N TRP A 172 15.31 4.55 -14.09
CA TRP A 172 14.17 4.87 -14.95
C TRP A 172 12.84 5.01 -14.19
N LEU A 173 12.77 4.60 -12.91
CA LEU A 173 11.59 4.80 -12.06
C LEU A 173 11.48 6.29 -11.68
N THR A 174 10.45 6.95 -12.19
CA THR A 174 10.23 8.39 -12.04
C THR A 174 10.01 8.89 -10.60
N ASP A 175 9.94 8.00 -9.61
CA ASP A 175 9.73 8.34 -8.19
C ASP A 175 10.62 7.49 -7.26
N ASP A 176 11.85 7.18 -7.69
CA ASP A 176 12.79 6.35 -6.95
C ASP A 176 13.01 6.78 -5.49
N SER A 177 13.12 8.07 -5.21
CA SER A 177 13.40 8.62 -3.88
C SER A 177 12.34 8.35 -2.80
N LYS A 178 11.11 8.01 -3.19
CA LYS A 178 10.00 7.73 -2.26
C LYS A 178 9.65 6.25 -2.19
N THR A 179 10.34 5.43 -2.97
CA THR A 179 9.83 4.12 -3.34
C THR A 179 10.91 3.05 -3.33
N LEU A 180 12.16 3.41 -3.63
CA LEU A 180 13.34 2.57 -3.52
C LEU A 180 14.11 2.93 -2.26
N GLN A 181 14.33 1.92 -1.41
CA GLN A 181 15.30 2.03 -0.33
C GLN A 181 16.72 2.31 -0.87
N LYS A 182 17.61 2.78 0.00
CA LYS A 182 19.03 3.05 -0.33
C LYS A 182 19.89 1.79 -0.56
N ASN A 183 19.30 0.59 -0.53
CA ASN A 183 19.95 -0.71 -0.75
C ASN A 183 19.32 -1.49 -1.93
N SER A 184 20.07 -2.42 -2.52
CA SER A 184 19.57 -3.27 -3.60
C SER A 184 18.36 -4.10 -3.14
N SER A 185 17.26 -4.02 -3.89
CA SER A 185 15.98 -4.63 -3.55
C SER A 185 15.55 -5.74 -4.50
N ALA A 186 14.48 -6.46 -4.14
CA ALA A 186 13.90 -7.49 -5.00
C ALA A 186 13.51 -6.96 -6.40
N LEU A 187 13.06 -5.70 -6.48
CA LEU A 187 12.77 -5.05 -7.76
C LEU A 187 14.05 -4.77 -8.57
N HIS A 188 15.14 -4.37 -7.93
CA HIS A 188 16.44 -4.20 -8.62
C HIS A 188 16.91 -5.52 -9.21
N ALA A 189 16.72 -6.62 -8.47
CA ALA A 189 17.08 -7.95 -8.96
C ALA A 189 16.27 -8.34 -10.19
N LEU A 190 14.95 -8.08 -10.22
CA LEU A 190 14.12 -8.35 -11.39
C LEU A 190 14.60 -7.57 -12.62
N ALA A 191 14.82 -6.27 -12.48
CA ALA A 191 15.30 -5.41 -13.56
C ALA A 191 16.64 -5.91 -14.12
N MET A 192 17.62 -6.16 -13.24
CA MET A 192 18.95 -6.64 -13.63
C MET A 192 18.92 -8.01 -14.27
N ALA A 193 18.09 -8.92 -13.75
CA ALA A 193 17.96 -10.27 -14.25
C ALA A 193 17.38 -10.29 -15.66
N GLY A 194 16.36 -9.48 -15.93
CA GLY A 194 15.82 -9.33 -17.27
C GLY A 194 16.83 -8.69 -18.24
N ASN A 195 17.49 -7.61 -17.82
CA ASN A 195 18.54 -6.97 -18.63
C ASN A 195 19.64 -7.97 -19.03
N THR A 196 20.07 -8.81 -18.09
CA THR A 196 21.10 -9.83 -18.33
C THR A 196 20.58 -10.99 -19.18
N ASN A 197 19.41 -11.54 -18.86
CA ASN A 197 18.83 -12.69 -19.55
C ASN A 197 18.58 -12.39 -21.04
N TYR A 198 18.06 -11.20 -21.34
CA TYR A 198 17.76 -10.78 -22.71
C TYR A 198 18.92 -10.04 -23.38
N SER A 199 20.04 -9.81 -22.66
CA SER A 199 21.18 -9.02 -23.16
C SER A 199 20.77 -7.64 -23.67
N ASP A 200 19.82 -7.02 -22.99
CA ASP A 200 19.22 -5.73 -23.33
C ASP A 200 19.29 -4.82 -22.10
N PRO A 201 20.14 -3.77 -22.10
CA PRO A 201 20.32 -2.90 -20.93
C PRO A 201 19.07 -2.10 -20.57
N ASP A 202 18.14 -1.94 -21.51
CA ASP A 202 16.91 -1.17 -21.33
C ASP A 202 15.70 -2.10 -21.20
N TRP A 203 15.91 -3.42 -21.01
CA TRP A 203 14.81 -4.39 -20.95
C TRP A 203 13.83 -4.03 -19.84
N ALA A 204 14.33 -3.67 -18.65
CA ALA A 204 13.50 -3.32 -17.51
C ALA A 204 12.56 -2.15 -17.82
N GLU A 205 13.08 -1.05 -18.36
CA GLU A 205 12.30 0.13 -18.76
C GLU A 205 11.24 -0.22 -19.81
N ASN A 206 11.57 -1.11 -20.75
CA ASN A 206 10.68 -1.47 -21.85
C ASN A 206 9.64 -2.56 -21.52
N ASN A 207 9.89 -3.39 -20.50
CA ASN A 207 9.10 -4.60 -20.25
C ASN A 207 8.48 -4.64 -18.84
N LEU A 208 8.95 -3.84 -17.88
CA LEU A 208 8.34 -3.76 -16.56
C LEU A 208 7.36 -2.60 -16.49
N THR A 209 6.12 -2.92 -16.14
CA THR A 209 5.14 -1.90 -15.75
C THR A 209 4.92 -2.00 -14.25
N VAL A 210 5.28 -0.96 -13.51
CA VAL A 210 5.14 -0.91 -12.06
C VAL A 210 4.26 0.25 -11.62
N PHE A 211 3.51 0.05 -10.55
CA PHE A 211 2.67 1.07 -9.91
C PHE A 211 3.05 1.26 -8.44
N SER A 212 2.67 2.42 -7.90
CA SER A 212 3.01 2.87 -6.53
C SER A 212 4.45 2.57 -6.16
N GLY A 213 5.36 3.01 -7.01
CA GLY A 213 6.79 2.94 -6.71
C GLY A 213 7.43 1.56 -6.72
N GLY A 214 6.76 0.55 -7.27
CA GLY A 214 7.23 -0.83 -7.18
C GLY A 214 6.60 -1.63 -6.04
N SER A 215 5.55 -1.07 -5.41
CA SER A 215 4.61 -1.84 -4.59
C SER A 215 3.88 -2.90 -5.40
N TYR A 216 3.64 -2.62 -6.68
CA TYR A 216 2.93 -3.52 -7.55
C TYR A 216 3.60 -3.62 -8.92
N VAL A 217 4.04 -4.82 -9.29
CA VAL A 217 4.47 -5.12 -10.66
C VAL A 217 3.22 -5.49 -11.46
N TYR A 218 2.72 -4.55 -12.25
CA TYR A 218 1.50 -4.73 -13.04
C TYR A 218 1.72 -5.58 -14.28
N GLY A 219 2.92 -5.56 -14.86
CA GLY A 219 3.24 -6.43 -15.97
C GLY A 219 4.72 -6.67 -16.19
N ILE A 220 5.00 -7.82 -16.79
CA ILE A 220 6.31 -8.23 -17.29
C ILE A 220 6.13 -8.66 -18.74
N GLY A 221 6.73 -7.92 -19.67
CA GLY A 221 6.57 -8.12 -21.10
C GLY A 221 5.11 -7.95 -21.54
N SER A 222 4.50 -9.03 -22.01
CA SER A 222 3.09 -9.07 -22.44
C SER A 222 2.10 -9.48 -21.36
N ASP A 223 2.59 -9.89 -20.20
CA ASP A 223 1.77 -10.52 -19.16
C ASP A 223 1.41 -9.47 -18.12
N PHE A 224 0.17 -8.98 -18.22
CA PHE A 224 -0.39 -7.94 -17.37
C PHE A 224 -1.45 -8.51 -16.44
N ALA A 225 -1.48 -8.01 -15.21
CA ALA A 225 -2.48 -8.39 -14.23
C ALA A 225 -3.91 -8.21 -14.76
N SER A 226 -4.76 -9.21 -14.51
CA SER A 226 -6.10 -9.37 -15.11
C SER A 226 -7.24 -9.12 -14.12
N GLY A 227 -6.95 -8.62 -12.92
CA GLY A 227 -7.91 -8.47 -11.81
C GLY A 227 -8.20 -9.77 -11.06
N THR A 228 -8.04 -10.94 -11.70
CA THR A 228 -8.08 -12.26 -11.04
C THR A 228 -6.70 -12.85 -10.82
N ASP A 229 -5.75 -12.51 -11.70
CA ASP A 229 -4.37 -12.96 -11.64
C ASP A 229 -3.42 -11.74 -11.66
N GLY A 230 -2.23 -11.92 -11.12
CA GLY A 230 -1.19 -10.91 -11.16
C GLY A 230 0.17 -11.44 -10.73
N TRP A 231 1.17 -10.57 -10.83
CA TRP A 231 2.52 -10.86 -10.41
C TRP A 231 2.65 -10.77 -8.90
N GLN A 232 3.09 -11.86 -8.29
CA GLN A 232 3.41 -11.95 -6.87
C GLN A 232 4.87 -12.31 -6.72
N TYR A 233 5.52 -11.81 -5.67
CA TYR A 233 6.91 -12.15 -5.40
C TYR A 233 7.07 -12.80 -4.03
N HIS A 234 8.09 -13.65 -3.94
CA HIS A 234 8.57 -14.19 -2.68
C HIS A 234 10.10 -14.34 -2.75
N VAL A 235 10.74 -14.45 -1.60
CA VAL A 235 12.19 -14.57 -1.50
C VAL A 235 12.55 -15.88 -0.81
N VAL A 236 13.39 -16.68 -1.45
CA VAL A 236 13.96 -17.90 -0.87
C VAL A 236 15.39 -17.60 -0.45
N HIS A 237 15.65 -17.69 0.83
CA HIS A 237 16.96 -17.42 1.42
C HIS A 237 17.93 -18.58 1.22
N SER A 238 19.22 -18.31 1.42
CA SER A 238 20.30 -19.31 1.33
C SER A 238 20.13 -20.52 2.27
N ASN A 239 19.39 -20.36 3.37
CA ASN A 239 19.04 -21.42 4.32
C ASN A 239 17.76 -22.19 3.92
N SER A 240 17.20 -21.92 2.73
CA SER A 240 15.94 -22.46 2.21
C SER A 240 14.67 -22.06 2.97
N THR A 241 14.70 -21.00 3.79
CA THR A 241 13.48 -20.37 4.30
C THR A 241 12.87 -19.48 3.22
N THR A 242 11.54 -19.45 3.15
CA THR A 242 10.79 -18.64 2.20
C THR A 242 10.08 -17.51 2.94
N ASP A 243 10.35 -16.29 2.51
CA ASP A 243 9.63 -15.09 2.93
C ASP A 243 8.64 -14.71 1.83
N VAL A 244 7.38 -14.49 2.22
CA VAL A 244 6.32 -13.95 1.35
C VAL A 244 5.95 -12.58 1.92
N PRO A 245 6.62 -11.50 1.48
CA PRO A 245 6.45 -10.19 2.11
C PRO A 245 5.06 -9.63 1.83
N ALA A 246 4.47 -8.99 2.83
CA ALA A 246 3.20 -8.26 2.70
C ALA A 246 3.40 -6.80 2.22
N TYR A 247 4.59 -6.46 1.73
CA TYR A 247 5.00 -5.10 1.36
C TYR A 247 5.73 -5.10 0.02
N ALA A 248 6.11 -3.91 -0.47
CA ALA A 248 6.66 -3.72 -1.81
C ALA A 248 8.01 -4.43 -2.07
N ALA A 249 8.19 -4.96 -3.29
CA ALA A 249 9.47 -5.49 -3.74
C ALA A 249 10.57 -4.42 -3.84
N SER A 250 10.16 -3.15 -3.98
CA SER A 250 11.06 -2.00 -4.02
C SER A 250 11.77 -1.73 -2.69
N VAL A 251 11.16 -2.11 -1.56
CA VAL A 251 11.71 -1.92 -0.21
C VAL A 251 12.17 -3.23 0.47
N TYR A 252 12.03 -4.37 -0.21
CA TYR A 252 12.58 -5.63 0.31
C TYR A 252 14.10 -5.64 0.13
N GLU A 253 14.84 -5.49 1.23
CA GLU A 253 16.31 -5.57 1.27
C GLU A 253 16.80 -6.99 0.99
N LEU A 254 17.60 -7.12 -0.07
CA LEU A 254 18.21 -8.39 -0.43
C LEU A 254 19.45 -8.66 0.40
N THR A 255 19.68 -9.95 0.65
CA THR A 255 20.91 -10.48 1.22
C THR A 255 21.60 -11.42 0.22
N SER A 256 22.92 -11.59 0.39
CA SER A 256 23.69 -12.39 -0.55
C SER A 256 23.25 -13.86 -0.49
N GLY A 257 23.00 -14.45 -1.66
CA GLY A 257 22.49 -15.82 -1.79
C GLY A 257 20.97 -15.93 -1.86
N ASP A 258 20.23 -14.81 -1.77
CA ASP A 258 18.79 -14.82 -1.94
C ASP A 258 18.37 -15.16 -3.37
N THR A 259 17.22 -15.83 -3.48
CA THR A 259 16.52 -16.09 -4.74
C THR A 259 15.18 -15.36 -4.73
N VAL A 260 15.01 -14.39 -5.62
CA VAL A 260 13.74 -13.67 -5.80
C VAL A 260 12.92 -14.43 -6.83
N VAL A 261 11.71 -14.84 -6.46
CA VAL A 261 10.80 -15.55 -7.35
C VAL A 261 9.61 -14.64 -7.64
N TRP A 262 9.32 -14.44 -8.92
CA TRP A 262 8.16 -13.74 -9.44
C TRP A 262 7.24 -14.77 -10.10
N GLU A 263 6.05 -14.95 -9.55
CA GLU A 263 5.06 -15.89 -10.05
C GLU A 263 3.84 -15.12 -10.55
N TYR A 264 3.38 -15.45 -11.76
CA TYR A 264 2.09 -14.99 -12.25
C TYR A 264 1.00 -15.99 -11.85
N LYS A 265 0.13 -15.59 -10.89
CA LYS A 265 -0.90 -16.48 -10.34
C LYS A 265 -2.12 -15.72 -9.83
N GLY A 266 -3.18 -16.47 -9.55
CA GLY A 266 -4.40 -15.94 -8.93
C GLY A 266 -4.19 -15.41 -7.51
N TRP A 267 -4.98 -14.40 -7.14
CA TRP A 267 -5.04 -13.85 -5.78
C TRP A 267 -5.69 -14.83 -4.79
#